data_AF-A0A8S1CDV4-F1
#
_entry.id   AF-A0A8S1CDV4-F1
#
_cell.length_a   1.000
_cell.length_b   1.000
_cell.length_c   1.000
_cell.angle_alpha   90.00
_cell.angle_beta   90.00
_cell.angle_gamma   90.00
#
_symmetry.space_group_name_H-M   'P 1'
#
loop_
_entity.id
_entity.type
_entity.pdbx_description
1 polymer ?
#
loop_
_entity_poly.entity_id
_entity_poly.type
_entity_poly.pdbx_seq_one_letter_code
_entity_poly.pdbx_strand_id
1 'polypeptide(L)' 'MASRREEAAVRLEEIPEGPIKALLLHHFTSSFRKGYIRAEGTTLPDYFRRFAQGIKQFNVREDDVWVASFPKCGEN' A
#
# COMPACT_ATOMS: atom_id res chain seq x y z
N MET A 1 -11.49 -27.57 12.27
CA MET A 1 -10.11 -27.06 12.44
C MET A 1 -9.61 -26.60 11.09
N ALA A 2 -9.82 -25.33 10.73
CA ALA A 2 -9.31 -24.79 9.48
C ALA A 2 -7.78 -24.60 9.60
N SER A 3 -7.04 -25.22 8.69
CA SER A 3 -5.60 -25.09 8.53
C SER A 3 -5.21 -23.61 8.48
N ARG A 4 -4.51 -23.16 9.52
CA ARG A 4 -3.96 -21.81 9.61
C ARG A 4 -2.87 -21.71 8.56
N ARG A 5 -3.24 -21.24 7.36
CA ARG A 5 -2.26 -20.81 6.36
C ARG A 5 -1.34 -19.80 7.06
N GLU A 6 -0.05 -20.07 7.02
CA GLU A 6 0.98 -19.14 7.42
C GLU A 6 0.77 -17.86 6.61
N GLU A 7 0.27 -16.80 7.26
CA GLU A 7 0.03 -15.53 6.57
C GLU A 7 1.37 -14.88 6.26
N ALA A 8 1.84 -15.09 5.03
CA ALA A 8 3.06 -14.46 4.54
C ALA A 8 2.98 -12.93 4.68
N ALA A 9 4.09 -12.32 5.10
CA ALA A 9 4.24 -10.88 5.19
C ALA A 9 3.98 -10.20 3.84
N VAL A 10 3.48 -8.97 3.87
CA VAL A 10 3.27 -8.17 2.66
C VAL A 10 4.61 -7.98 1.93
N ARG A 11 4.65 -8.29 0.63
CA ARG A 11 5.85 -8.10 -0.18
C ARG A 11 6.04 -6.61 -0.49
N LEU A 12 7.12 -6.04 0.02
CA LEU A 12 7.48 -4.62 -0.18
C LEU A 12 8.82 -4.53 -0.91
N GLU A 13 8.81 -3.84 -2.05
CA GLU A 13 9.97 -3.65 -2.93
C GLU A 13 10.25 -2.16 -3.09
N GLU A 14 11.51 -1.80 -3.28
CA GLU A 14 11.88 -0.45 -3.68
C GLU A 14 11.45 -0.17 -5.13
N ILE A 15 11.19 1.09 -5.45
CA ILE A 15 11.00 1.50 -6.84
C ILE A 15 12.35 1.36 -7.57
N PRO A 16 12.43 0.61 -8.69
CA PRO A 16 13.66 0.47 -9.46
C PRO A 16 14.20 1.82 -9.92
N GLU A 17 15.53 1.96 -9.99
CA GLU A 17 16.15 3.14 -10.58
C GLU A 17 15.71 3.34 -12.03
N GLY A 18 15.57 4.60 -12.45
CA GLY A 18 15.24 4.95 -13.82
C GLY A 18 14.17 6.06 -13.94
N PRO A 19 13.66 6.28 -15.17
CA PRO A 19 12.78 7.41 -15.46
C PRO A 19 11.52 7.45 -14.59
N ILE A 20 10.95 6.28 -14.29
CA ILE A 20 9.74 6.16 -13.44
C ILE A 20 10.01 6.69 -12.03
N LYS A 21 11.13 6.29 -11.42
CA LYS A 21 11.51 6.78 -10.08
C LYS A 21 11.73 8.29 -10.09
N ALA A 22 12.42 8.81 -11.10
CA ALA A 22 12.63 10.24 -11.26
C ALA A 22 11.31 11.02 -11.37
N LEU A 23 10.36 10.54 -12.20
CA LEU A 23 9.03 11.15 -12.34
C LEU A 23 8.22 11.11 -11.04
N LEU A 24 8.23 9.98 -10.34
CA LEU A 24 7.55 9.84 -9.04
C LEU A 24 8.10 10.82 -8.01
N LEU A 25 9.43 10.93 -7.92
CA LEU A 25 10.08 11.84 -6.98
C LEU A 25 9.83 13.30 -7.35
N HIS A 26 9.87 13.66 -8.64
CA HIS A 26 9.71 15.04 -9.07
C HIS A 26 8.27 15.56 -8.96
N HIS A 27 7.28 14.77 -9.40
CA HIS A 27 5.90 15.26 -9.50
C HIS A 27 5.02 14.92 -8.30
N PHE A 28 5.36 13.86 -7.56
CA PHE A 28 4.44 13.28 -6.59
C PHE A 28 4.96 13.25 -5.15
N THR A 29 6.14 13.81 -4.87
CA THR A 29 6.63 14.01 -3.50
C THR A 29 6.36 15.43 -3.01
N SER A 30 6.43 15.61 -1.69
CA SER A 30 6.23 16.90 -1.02
C SER A 30 6.92 16.92 0.36
N SER A 31 6.68 17.97 1.13
CA SER A 31 7.06 18.00 2.55
C SER A 31 6.45 16.84 3.35
N PHE A 32 5.28 16.32 2.94
CA PHE A 32 4.57 15.22 3.60
C PHE A 32 4.79 13.84 2.96
N ARG A 33 4.93 13.77 1.62
CA ARG A 33 5.14 12.49 0.92
C ARG A 33 6.59 12.39 0.47
N LYS A 34 7.38 11.49 1.08
CA LYS A 34 8.83 11.43 0.88
C LYS A 34 9.31 10.43 -0.17
N GLY A 35 8.46 9.51 -0.59
CA GLY A 35 8.85 8.47 -1.53
C GLY A 35 7.73 7.51 -1.82
N TYR A 36 8.06 6.50 -2.61
CA TYR A 36 7.16 5.47 -3.10
C TYR A 36 7.85 4.12 -3.05
N ILE A 37 7.04 3.07 -2.94
CA ILE A 37 7.44 1.66 -2.89
C ILE A 37 6.49 0.85 -3.75
N ARG A 38 6.86 -0.40 -4.08
CA ARG A 38 5.90 -1.37 -4.61
C ARG A 38 5.47 -2.32 -3.50
N ALA A 39 4.18 -2.34 -3.20
CA ALA A 39 3.56 -3.35 -2.35
C ALA A 39 2.76 -4.30 -3.24
N GLU A 40 3.09 -5.59 -3.25
CA GLU A 40 2.43 -6.60 -4.10
C GLU A 40 2.31 -6.14 -5.58
N GLY A 41 3.37 -5.54 -6.11
CA GLY A 41 3.42 -5.01 -7.47
C GLY A 41 2.75 -3.64 -7.69
N THR A 42 2.03 -3.09 -6.71
CA THR A 42 1.33 -1.80 -6.77
C THR A 42 2.17 -0.66 -6.18
N THR A 43 2.26 0.47 -6.88
CA THR A 43 2.98 1.65 -6.41
C THR A 43 2.18 2.41 -5.35
N LEU A 44 2.72 2.47 -4.12
CA LEU A 44 2.11 3.16 -2.98
C LEU A 44 3.12 4.14 -2.35
N PRO A 45 2.66 5.18 -1.63
CA PRO A 45 3.55 6.03 -0.85
C PRO A 45 4.37 5.19 0.14
N ASP A 46 5.65 5.52 0.33
CA ASP A 46 6.56 4.82 1.26
C ASP A 46 6.00 4.75 2.70
N TYR A 47 5.21 5.75 3.08
CA TYR A 47 4.50 5.79 4.36
C TYR A 47 3.61 4.56 4.62
N PHE A 48 3.13 3.88 3.57
CA PHE A 48 2.35 2.64 3.66
C PHE A 48 3.11 1.53 4.38
N ARG A 49 4.45 1.49 4.33
CA ARG A 49 5.29 0.50 5.04
C ARG A 49 4.90 0.37 6.53
N ARG A 50 4.52 1.49 7.16
CA ARG A 50 4.15 1.55 8.57
C ARG A 50 2.87 0.79 8.90
N PHE A 51 1.99 0.61 7.93
CA PHE A 51 0.65 0.02 8.13
C PHE A 51 0.50 -1.33 7.44
N ALA A 52 1.37 -1.68 6.50
CA ALA A 52 1.23 -2.85 5.64
C ALA A 52 0.87 -4.12 6.42
N GLN A 53 1.64 -4.45 7.47
CA GLN A 53 1.38 -5.65 8.26
C GLN A 53 0.13 -5.51 9.14
N GLY A 54 -0.11 -4.34 9.73
CA GLY A 54 -1.28 -4.09 10.57
C GLY A 54 -2.59 -4.18 9.78
N ILE A 55 -2.62 -3.68 8.54
CA ILE A 55 -3.76 -3.81 7.63
C ILE A 55 -3.93 -5.29 7.24
N LYS A 56 -2.85 -6.01 6.94
CA LYS A 56 -2.90 -7.43 6.58
C LYS A 56 -3.48 -8.30 7.70
N GLN A 57 -3.16 -7.96 8.95
CA GLN A 57 -3.61 -8.64 10.16
C GLN A 57 -4.88 -8.01 10.77
N PHE A 58 -5.53 -7.08 10.07
CA PHE A 58 -6.69 -6.39 10.59
C PHE A 58 -7.81 -7.39 10.88
N ASN A 59 -8.33 -7.36 12.12
CA ASN A 59 -9.40 -8.26 12.54
C ASN A 59 -10.75 -7.80 11.97
N VAL A 60 -11.09 -8.30 10.79
CA VAL A 60 -12.36 -8.05 10.10
C VAL A 60 -13.52 -8.71 10.86
N ARG A 61 -14.61 -7.97 10.99
CA ARG A 61 -15.87 -8.45 11.59
C ARG A 61 -16.88 -8.80 10.50
N GLU A 62 -17.86 -9.63 10.86
CA GLU A 62 -18.88 -10.09 9.90
C GLU A 62 -19.80 -8.97 9.42
N ASP A 63 -19.94 -7.90 10.20
CA ASP A 63 -20.79 -6.74 9.93
C ASP A 63 -20.03 -5.54 9.36
N ASP A 64 -18.72 -5.68 9.07
CA ASP A 64 -17.94 -4.60 8.47
C ASP A 64 -18.38 -4.33 7.01
N VAL A 65 -18.68 -3.08 6.70
CA VAL A 65 -18.95 -2.62 5.33
C VAL A 65 -17.76 -1.79 4.85
N TRP A 66 -17.18 -2.20 3.72
CA TRP A 66 -16.03 -1.53 3.11
C TRP A 66 -16.44 -0.87 1.79
N VAL A 67 -16.06 0.39 1.62
CA VAL A 67 -16.09 1.08 0.33
C VAL A 67 -14.65 1.31 -0.08
N ALA A 68 -14.24 0.72 -1.20
CA ALA A 68 -12.85 0.73 -1.66
C ALA A 68 -12.78 1.02 -3.16
N SER A 69 -12.02 2.05 -3.50
CA SER A 69 -11.82 2.48 -4.89
C SER A 69 -10.38 2.99 -5.07
N PHE A 70 -9.99 3.28 -6.32
CA PHE A 70 -8.78 4.06 -6.54
C PHE A 70 -9.01 5.52 -6.10
N PRO A 71 -7.99 6.19 -5.53
CA PRO A 71 -8.14 7.58 -5.11
C PRO A 71 -8.68 8.46 -6.25
N LYS A 72 -9.64 9.35 -5.94
CA LYS A 72 -10.31 10.26 -6.89
C LYS A 72 -11.32 9.61 -7.85
N CYS A 73 -11.78 8.39 -7.58
CA CYS A 73 -12.88 7.75 -8.32
C CYS A 73 -14.30 8.08 -7.80
N GLY A 74 -14.42 8.99 -6.82
CA GLY A 74 -15.71 9.45 -6.29
C GLY A 74 -16.14 8.68 -5.05
N GLU A 75 -15.64 9.13 -3.90
CA GLU A 75 -16.28 9.02 -2.59
C GLU A 75 -15.91 10.32 -1.84
N ASN A 76 -16.90 11.22 -1.72
CA ASN A 76 -16.93 12.60 -1.18
C ASN A 76 -15.62 13.33 -0.86
#